data_AF-A0A445CXL6-F1
#
_entry.id   AF-A0A445CXL6-F1
#
_cell.length_a   1.000
_cell.length_b   1.000
_cell.length_c   1.000
_cell.angle_alpha   90.00
_cell.angle_beta   90.00
_cell.angle_gamma   90.00
#
_symmetry.space_group_name_H-M   'P 1'
#
loop_
_entity.id
_entity.type
_entity.pdbx_description
1 polymer ?
#
loop_
_entity_poly.entity_id
_entity_poly.type
_entity_poly.pdbx_seq_one_letter_code
_entity_poly.pdbx_strand_id
1 'polypeptide(L)' 'MELLESIDFSGNQVTGEIPQSITNLNFLNKQDLSYNHLEGKIPTGTQLQSFEASDFVGNKLSGPPLLLNCTRAT' A
#
# COMPACT_ATOMS: atom_id res chain seq x y z
N MET A 1 -6.29 -24.39 2.44
CA MET A 1 -5.50 -23.28 1.87
C MET A 1 -6.20 -22.01 2.29
N GLU A 2 -5.60 -21.22 3.18
CA GLU A 2 -6.14 -19.93 3.56
C GLU A 2 -5.55 -18.88 2.61
N LEU A 3 -6.43 -18.14 1.94
CA LEU A 3 -6.07 -17.06 1.02
C LEU A 3 -6.56 -15.77 1.64
N LEU A 4 -5.69 -14.77 1.69
CA LEU A 4 -6.07 -13.46 2.20
C LEU A 4 -6.77 -12.66 1.10
N GLU A 5 -8.05 -12.39 1.32
CA GLU A 5 -8.91 -11.68 0.37
C GLU A 5 -9.05 -10.19 0.68
N SER A 6 -9.01 -9.81 1.96
CA SER A 6 -9.27 -8.44 2.40
C SER A 6 -8.29 -8.01 3.47
N ILE A 7 -7.75 -6.80 3.35
CA ILE A 7 -6.98 -6.11 4.37
C ILE A 7 -7.61 -4.75 4.61
N ASP A 8 -7.89 -4.42 5.86
CA ASP A 8 -8.27 -3.06 6.26
C ASP A 8 -7.47 -2.71 7.51
N PHE A 9 -6.51 -1.80 7.34
CA PHE A 9 -5.76 -1.18 8.42
C PHE A 9 -5.96 0.34 8.45
N SER A 10 -7.01 0.85 7.81
CA SER A 10 -7.28 2.27 7.73
C SER A 10 -7.37 2.92 9.12
N GLY A 11 -6.88 4.16 9.25
CA GLY A 11 -7.03 4.96 10.48
C GLY A 11 -6.25 4.45 11.70
N ASN A 12 -5.09 3.83 11.48
CA ASN A 12 -4.23 3.31 12.54
C ASN A 12 -2.91 4.09 12.67
N GLN A 13 -2.00 3.57 13.49
CA GLN A 13 -0.68 4.15 13.75
C GLN A 13 0.44 3.30 13.13
N VAL A 14 0.17 2.59 12.03
CA VAL A 14 1.16 1.71 11.38
C VAL A 14 2.27 2.56 10.77
N THR A 15 3.52 2.20 11.02
CA THR A 15 4.72 2.94 10.61
C THR A 15 5.62 2.10 9.71
N GLY A 16 6.51 2.75 8.97
CA GLY A 16 7.55 2.09 8.15
C GLY A 16 7.10 1.83 6.71
N GLU A 17 7.85 1.00 6.00
CA GLU A 17 7.59 0.70 4.59
C GLU A 17 6.56 -0.42 4.42
N ILE A 18 5.82 -0.39 3.31
CA ILE A 18 5.02 -1.55 2.89
C ILE A 18 5.99 -2.65 2.42
N PRO A 19 6.01 -3.82 3.06
CA PRO A 19 6.98 -4.86 2.73
C PRO A 19 6.73 -5.43 1.34
N GLN A 20 7.81 -5.69 0.58
CA GLN A 20 7.73 -6.28 -0.77
C GLN A 20 6.95 -7.62 -0.78
N SER A 21 6.95 -8.37 0.32
CA SER A 21 6.22 -9.65 0.43
C SER A 21 4.69 -9.51 0.27
N ILE A 22 4.13 -8.31 0.44
CA ILE A 22 2.69 -8.08 0.20
C ILE A 22 2.30 -8.40 -1.25
N THR A 23 3.24 -8.33 -2.20
CA THR A 23 2.99 -8.67 -3.61
C THR A 23 2.76 -10.15 -3.84
N ASN A 24 3.04 -11.01 -2.85
CA ASN A 24 2.74 -12.44 -2.92
C ASN A 24 1.28 -12.75 -2.57
N LEU A 25 0.54 -11.79 -2.01
CA LEU A 25 -0.90 -11.91 -1.84
C LEU A 25 -1.52 -11.78 -3.23
N ASN A 26 -1.92 -12.90 -3.83
CA ASN A 26 -2.44 -12.94 -5.21
C ASN A 26 -3.99 -12.99 -5.28
N PHE A 27 -4.67 -12.93 -4.13
CA PHE A 27 -6.12 -13.04 -4.02
C PHE A 27 -6.78 -11.88 -3.26
N LEU A 28 -6.02 -10.80 -3.00
CA LEU A 28 -6.49 -9.63 -2.30
C LEU A 28 -7.47 -8.83 -3.19
N ASN A 29 -8.75 -8.92 -2.89
CA ASN A 29 -9.82 -8.20 -3.59
C ASN A 29 -10.11 -6.83 -2.96
N LYS A 30 -9.77 -6.65 -1.67
CA LYS A 30 -10.00 -5.40 -0.94
C LYS A 30 -8.78 -5.02 -0.11
N GLN A 31 -8.41 -3.75 -0.17
CA GLN A 31 -7.30 -3.22 0.60
C GLN A 31 -7.58 -1.76 0.97
N ASP A 32 -7.43 -1.44 2.26
CA ASP A 32 -7.38 -0.06 2.72
C ASP A 32 -6.23 0.09 3.74
N LEU A 33 -5.24 0.91 3.39
CA LEU A 33 -4.07 1.24 4.21
C LEU A 33 -4.05 2.75 4.54
N SER A 34 -5.13 3.46 4.23
CA SER A 34 -5.21 4.91 4.35
C SER A 34 -5.07 5.38 5.80
N TYR A 35 -4.71 6.64 5.97
CA TYR A 35 -4.62 7.32 7.27
C TYR A 35 -3.74 6.56 8.28
N ASN A 36 -2.48 6.33 7.92
CA ASN A 36 -1.44 5.72 8.75
C ASN A 36 -0.14 6.56 8.70
N HIS A 37 0.96 6.01 9.19
CA HIS A 37 2.29 6.63 9.12
C HIS A 37 3.25 5.81 8.23
N LEU A 38 2.70 5.14 7.21
CA LEU A 38 3.50 4.40 6.24
C LEU A 38 4.32 5.37 5.38
N GLU A 39 5.50 4.94 4.96
CA GLU A 39 6.42 5.75 4.16
C GLU A 39 7.11 4.93 3.05
N GLY A 40 7.75 5.65 2.13
CA GLY A 40 8.52 5.05 1.05
C GLY A 40 7.69 4.78 -0.21
N LYS A 41 8.14 3.81 -1.00
CA LYS A 41 7.53 3.46 -2.29
C LYS A 41 6.50 2.35 -2.12
N ILE A 42 5.33 2.49 -2.73
CA ILE A 42 4.36 1.39 -2.85
C ILE A 42 4.99 0.28 -3.70
N PRO A 43 5.13 -0.96 -3.18
CA PRO A 43 5.69 -2.06 -3.94
C PRO A 43 4.91 -2.31 -5.23
N THR A 44 5.64 -2.49 -6.33
CA THR A 44 5.03 -2.87 -7.60
C THR A 44 4.87 -4.39 -7.64
N GLY A 45 3.68 -4.87 -7.97
CA GLY A 45 3.35 -6.28 -7.95
C GLY A 45 2.03 -6.58 -8.64
N THR A 46 1.42 -7.71 -8.30
CA THR A 46 0.30 -8.27 -9.07
C THR A 46 -0.96 -7.41 -9.02
N GLN A 47 -1.30 -6.82 -7.87
CA GLN A 47 -2.59 -6.11 -7.69
C GLN A 47 -2.57 -4.84 -6.84
N LEU A 48 -1.44 -4.46 -6.23
CA LEU A 48 -1.41 -3.20 -5.46
C LEU A 48 -1.73 -1.97 -6.33
N GLN A 49 -1.37 -2.03 -7.61
CA GLN A 49 -1.62 -0.97 -8.57
C GLN A 49 -3.04 -0.95 -9.14
N SER A 50 -3.89 -1.95 -8.83
CA SER A 50 -5.31 -1.95 -9.22
C SER A 50 -6.23 -1.35 -8.16
N PHE A 51 -5.73 -1.09 -6.95
CA PHE A 51 -6.47 -0.39 -5.90
C PHE A 51 -6.52 1.12 -6.16
N GLU A 52 -7.49 1.79 -5.56
CA GLU A 52 -7.69 3.21 -5.75
C GLU A 52 -6.61 4.00 -5.01
N ALA A 53 -6.26 5.18 -5.53
CA ALA A 53 -5.30 6.06 -4.86
C ALA A 53 -5.76 6.47 -3.44
N SER A 54 -7.08 6.48 -3.20
CA SER A 54 -7.68 6.71 -1.87
C SER A 54 -7.24 5.67 -0.85
N ASP A 55 -6.99 4.43 -1.25
CA ASP A 55 -6.67 3.31 -0.35
C ASP A 55 -5.27 3.45 0.27
N PHE A 56 -4.51 4.47 -0.14
CA PHE A 56 -3.16 4.79 0.35
C PHE A 56 -3.05 6.20 0.92
N VAL A 57 -4.13 7.02 0.85
CA VAL A 57 -4.10 8.43 1.23
C VAL A 57 -3.78 8.61 2.71
N GLY A 58 -3.26 9.78 3.11
CA GLY A 58 -2.95 10.06 4.51
C GLY A 58 -1.72 9.30 5.03
N ASN A 59 -0.82 8.87 4.14
CA ASN A 59 0.50 8.32 4.44
C ASN A 59 1.60 9.17 3.75
N LYS A 60 2.88 8.83 3.98
CA LYS A 60 4.05 9.38 3.27
C LYS A 60 4.51 8.44 2.13
N LEU A 61 3.55 7.83 1.43
CA LEU A 61 3.78 6.87 0.36
C LEU A 61 3.93 7.56 -1.00
N SER A 62 4.66 6.91 -1.91
CA SER A 62 4.90 7.37 -3.28
C SER A 62 4.90 6.21 -4.27
N GLY A 63 4.74 6.52 -5.56
CA GLY A 63 4.62 5.55 -6.63
C GLY A 63 3.18 5.07 -6.86
N PRO A 64 2.93 4.32 -7.95
CA PRO A 64 1.58 3.92 -8.34
C PRO A 64 0.86 3.07 -7.27
N PRO A 65 -0.44 3.29 -7.02
CA PRO A 65 -1.38 4.11 -7.80
C PRO A 65 -1.38 5.62 -7.48
N LEU A 66 -0.52 6.09 -6.58
CA LEU A 66 -0.39 7.52 -6.31
C LEU A 66 0.30 8.25 -7.48
N LEU A 67 -0.13 9.48 -7.76
CA LEU A 67 0.54 10.37 -8.72
C LEU A 67 1.83 11.00 -8.16
N LEU A 68 2.13 10.75 -6.88
CA LEU A 68 3.35 11.24 -6.24
C LEU A 68 4.55 10.40 -6.67
N ASN A 69 5.53 11.03 -7.31
CA ASN A 69 6.79 10.39 -7.67
C ASN A 69 7.69 10.22 -6.45
N CYS A 70 8.43 9.11 -6.39
CA CYS A 70 9.46 8.91 -5.39
C CYS A 70 10.58 9.93 -5.61
N THR A 71 10.74 10.90 -4.72
CA THR A 71 11.94 11.74 -4.70
C THR A 71 13.03 10.99 -3.96
N ARG A 72 14.23 10.91 -4.53
CA ARG A 72 15.40 10.44 -3.77
C ARG A 72 15.59 11.42 -2.61
N ALA A 73 15.60 10.93 -1.38
CA ALA A 73 16.14 11.68 -0.26
C ALA A 73 17.61 11.99 -0.61
N THR A 74 17.91 13.27 -0.84
CA THR A 74 19.27 13.80 -0.94
C THR A 74 19.91 13.85 0.43
#